data_AF-A0A7S3PXH1-F1
#
_entry.id   AF-A0A7S3PXH1-F1
#
_cell.length_a   1.000
_cell.length_b   1.000
_cell.length_c   1.000
_cell.angle_alpha   90.00
_cell.angle_beta   90.00
_cell.angle_gamma   90.00
#
_symmetry.space_group_name_H-M   'P 1'
#
loop_
_entity.id
_entity.type
_entity.pdbx_description
1 polymer ?
#
loop_
_entity_poly.entity_id
_entity_poly.type
_entity_poly.pdbx_seq_one_letter_code
_entity_poly.pdbx_strand_id
1 'polypeptide(L)'
;SDPQHIMNSPFNAQPNAIEPSTPSNCQVKIVDSEKLRMMWEKPLNDGGEAILQYKVEYWDNEGGKYGEYDVQRIRFSIDAKGTSFHLVSDGDAHVDGLKVGESTSGEWKDALESLPSIGNVSVNQVIGIGNIDYDITFLSNVSPVEVLAVTTIDLSHESFCVCAQSSSTCIHGTFMGCDAVMSKL
;
A
#
# COMPACT_ATOMS: atom_id res chain seq x y z
N SER A 1 46.75 0.54 -10.25
CA SER A 1 45.94 0.29 -9.05
C SER A 1 45.91 -1.20 -8.80
N ASP A 2 46.24 -1.67 -7.60
CA ASP A 2 46.35 -3.10 -7.26
C ASP A 2 44.96 -3.71 -6.97
N PRO A 3 44.51 -4.74 -7.73
CA PRO A 3 43.20 -5.39 -7.54
C PRO A 3 43.03 -6.12 -6.21
N GLN A 4 44.10 -6.36 -5.45
CA GLN A 4 44.07 -7.24 -4.28
C GLN A 4 43.37 -6.65 -3.04
N HIS A 5 43.10 -5.34 -3.01
CA HIS A 5 42.46 -4.70 -1.85
C HIS A 5 40.96 -5.04 -1.70
N ILE A 6 40.26 -5.43 -2.78
CA ILE A 6 38.80 -5.67 -2.75
C ILE A 6 38.48 -7.08 -2.22
N MET A 7 39.36 -8.06 -2.44
CA MET A 7 39.15 -9.47 -2.07
C MET A 7 39.21 -9.74 -0.56
N ASN A 8 39.74 -8.81 0.24
CA ASN A 8 39.90 -8.97 1.70
C ASN A 8 39.05 -7.96 2.50
N SER A 9 37.99 -7.42 1.91
CA SER A 9 37.07 -6.54 2.63
C SER A 9 36.40 -7.33 3.77
N PRO A 10 36.48 -6.87 5.03
CA PRO A 10 35.78 -7.50 6.15
C PRO A 10 34.25 -7.24 6.10
N PHE A 11 33.79 -6.42 5.15
CA PHE A 11 32.38 -6.09 4.99
C PHE A 11 31.71 -7.16 4.12
N ASN A 12 30.86 -7.97 4.74
CA ASN A 12 29.93 -8.85 4.04
C ASN A 12 28.62 -8.08 3.81
N ALA A 13 28.33 -7.71 2.56
CA ALA A 13 27.04 -7.14 2.18
C ALA A 13 26.12 -8.29 1.75
N GLN A 14 25.07 -8.55 2.52
CA GLN A 14 23.97 -9.42 2.10
C GLN A 14 22.90 -8.52 1.46
N PRO A 15 22.72 -8.55 0.13
CA PRO A 15 21.60 -7.85 -0.47
C PRO A 15 20.31 -8.54 -0.03
N ASN A 16 19.38 -7.77 0.53
CA ASN A 16 18.03 -8.26 0.76
C ASN A 16 17.27 -8.23 -0.57
N ALA A 17 16.57 -9.31 -0.89
CA ALA A 17 15.66 -9.30 -2.02
C ALA A 17 14.58 -8.25 -1.81
N ILE A 18 14.22 -7.55 -2.88
CA ILE A 18 13.10 -6.62 -2.89
C ILE A 18 11.96 -7.22 -3.71
N GLU A 19 10.79 -6.58 -3.64
CA GLU A 19 9.66 -7.01 -4.46
C GLU A 19 10.02 -7.01 -5.96
N PRO A 20 9.72 -8.09 -6.70
CA PRO A 20 9.84 -8.10 -8.15
C PRO A 20 8.99 -7.01 -8.80
N SER A 21 9.38 -6.56 -10.01
CA SER A 21 8.48 -5.73 -10.80
C SER A 21 7.29 -6.54 -11.33
N THR A 22 6.27 -5.87 -11.87
CA THR A 22 5.08 -6.53 -12.41
C THR A 22 5.45 -7.46 -13.59
N PRO A 23 4.73 -8.59 -13.78
CA PRO A 23 4.86 -9.41 -14.98
C PRO A 23 4.69 -8.56 -16.25
N SER A 24 5.41 -8.93 -17.31
CA SER A 24 5.39 -8.19 -18.57
C SER A 24 4.57 -8.91 -19.63
N ASN A 25 4.20 -8.21 -20.71
CA ASN A 25 3.50 -8.79 -21.87
C ASN A 25 2.23 -9.60 -21.52
N CYS A 26 1.47 -9.15 -20.51
CA CYS A 26 0.21 -9.77 -20.10
C CYS A 26 -0.83 -9.71 -21.22
N GLN A 27 -1.36 -10.88 -21.63
CA GLN A 27 -2.36 -11.04 -22.67
C GLN A 27 -3.44 -12.03 -22.23
N VAL A 28 -4.69 -11.72 -22.56
CA VAL A 28 -5.84 -12.61 -22.37
C VAL A 28 -6.49 -12.90 -23.72
N LYS A 29 -6.80 -14.17 -23.97
CA LYS A 29 -7.53 -14.62 -25.16
C LYS A 29 -8.72 -15.46 -24.75
N ILE A 30 -9.87 -15.22 -25.37
CA ILE A 30 -11.05 -16.07 -25.23
C ILE A 30 -10.79 -17.33 -26.04
N VAL A 31 -10.87 -18.49 -25.39
CA VAL A 31 -10.70 -19.80 -26.06
C VAL A 31 -12.05 -20.39 -26.42
N ASP A 32 -13.01 -20.34 -25.49
CA ASP A 32 -14.42 -20.72 -25.68
C ASP A 32 -15.29 -19.96 -24.65
N SER A 33 -16.58 -20.29 -24.54
CA SER A 33 -17.52 -19.63 -23.63
C SER A 33 -17.19 -19.78 -22.14
N GLU A 34 -16.34 -20.74 -21.78
CA GLU A 34 -16.01 -21.09 -20.39
C GLU A 34 -14.50 -21.04 -20.11
N LYS A 35 -13.67 -20.71 -21.11
CA LYS A 35 -12.22 -20.75 -21.00
C LYS A 35 -11.55 -19.49 -21.53
N LEU A 36 -10.67 -18.97 -20.69
CA LEU A 36 -9.69 -17.94 -21.05
C LEU A 36 -8.31 -18.56 -21.09
N ARG A 37 -7.48 -18.09 -22.02
CA ARG A 37 -6.04 -18.34 -22.04
C ARG A 37 -5.33 -17.05 -21.68
N MET A 38 -4.52 -17.11 -20.63
CA MET A 38 -3.69 -16.01 -20.17
C MET A 38 -2.23 -16.33 -20.47
N MET A 39 -1.47 -15.32 -20.87
CA MET A 39 -0.05 -15.41 -21.18
C MET A 39 0.63 -14.17 -20.62
N TRP A 40 1.81 -14.34 -20.04
CA TRP A 40 2.66 -13.26 -19.56
C TRP A 40 4.12 -13.71 -19.60
N GLU A 41 5.02 -12.77 -19.45
CA GLU A 41 6.45 -12.98 -19.32
C GLU A 41 6.92 -12.62 -17.91
N LYS A 42 8.11 -13.11 -17.56
CA LYS A 42 8.74 -12.77 -16.28
C LYS A 42 8.89 -11.25 -16.12
N PRO A 43 8.93 -10.74 -14.88
CA PRO A 43 9.30 -9.36 -14.61
C PRO A 43 10.65 -8.99 -15.23
N LEU A 44 10.80 -7.71 -15.58
CA LEU A 44 12.09 -7.18 -16.03
C LEU A 44 13.15 -7.21 -14.92
N ASN A 45 12.71 -7.05 -13.67
CA ASN A 45 13.53 -7.11 -12.48
C ASN A 45 12.87 -8.06 -11.49
N ASP A 46 13.57 -9.11 -11.08
CA ASP A 46 13.09 -10.11 -10.12
C ASP A 46 13.40 -9.72 -8.66
N GLY A 47 13.95 -8.53 -8.44
CA GLY A 47 14.23 -8.01 -7.11
C GLY A 47 15.42 -8.67 -6.43
N GLY A 48 16.20 -9.49 -7.14
CA GLY A 48 17.38 -10.16 -6.60
C GLY A 48 17.13 -11.61 -6.14
N GLU A 49 15.91 -12.13 -6.30
CA GLU A 49 15.57 -13.54 -6.05
C GLU A 49 14.73 -14.15 -7.18
N ALA A 50 14.75 -15.48 -7.28
CA ALA A 50 14.04 -16.17 -8.35
C ALA A 50 12.50 -16.14 -8.13
N ILE A 51 11.75 -15.83 -9.18
CA ILE A 51 10.28 -15.89 -9.16
C ILE A 51 9.81 -17.33 -8.99
N LEU A 52 9.11 -17.61 -7.88
CA LEU A 52 8.64 -18.96 -7.55
C LEU A 52 7.22 -19.25 -8.08
N GLN A 53 6.36 -18.23 -8.11
CA GLN A 53 4.95 -18.37 -8.48
C GLN A 53 4.36 -17.04 -8.99
N TYR A 54 3.21 -17.12 -9.65
CA TYR A 54 2.39 -15.98 -10.04
C TYR A 54 0.98 -16.14 -9.46
N LYS A 55 0.44 -15.07 -8.86
CA LYS A 55 -0.98 -14.98 -8.48
C LYS A 55 -1.75 -14.46 -9.70
N VAL A 56 -2.84 -15.12 -10.06
CA VAL A 56 -3.75 -14.67 -11.13
C VAL A 56 -5.10 -14.38 -10.50
N GLU A 57 -5.60 -13.18 -10.73
CA GLU A 57 -6.86 -12.70 -10.19
C GLU A 57 -7.82 -12.38 -11.33
N TYR A 58 -9.12 -12.63 -11.10
CA TYR A 58 -10.18 -12.36 -12.06
C TYR A 58 -11.43 -11.89 -11.33
N TRP A 59 -12.26 -11.11 -12.02
CA TRP A 59 -13.48 -10.52 -11.48
C TRP A 59 -14.63 -10.71 -12.46
N ASP A 60 -15.84 -10.89 -11.92
CA ASP A 60 -17.06 -10.91 -12.71
C ASP A 60 -17.59 -9.48 -12.95
N ASN A 61 -18.52 -9.35 -13.90
CA ASN A 61 -19.17 -8.08 -14.21
C ASN A 61 -20.30 -7.72 -13.22
N GLU A 62 -20.60 -8.58 -12.25
CA GLU A 62 -21.75 -8.37 -11.37
C GLU A 62 -21.40 -7.32 -10.30
N GLY A 63 -21.81 -6.08 -10.56
CA GLY A 63 -21.77 -5.01 -9.57
C GLY A 63 -20.70 -3.94 -9.77
N GLY A 64 -20.08 -3.85 -10.95
CA GLY A 64 -19.19 -2.73 -11.30
C GLY A 64 -17.92 -2.66 -10.44
N LYS A 65 -17.44 -3.82 -9.96
CA LYS A 65 -16.21 -3.96 -9.17
C LYS A 65 -15.05 -4.45 -10.04
N TYR A 66 -14.91 -3.90 -11.23
CA TYR A 66 -13.82 -4.27 -12.13
C TYR A 66 -12.55 -3.56 -11.75
N GLY A 67 -11.53 -4.29 -11.27
CA GLY A 67 -10.15 -3.82 -11.29
C GLY A 67 -9.87 -2.47 -10.63
N GLU A 68 -10.82 -1.95 -9.86
CA GLU A 68 -10.68 -0.70 -9.14
C GLU A 68 -10.03 -1.05 -7.80
N TYR A 69 -8.82 -0.54 -7.60
CA TYR A 69 -8.16 -0.74 -6.32
C TYR A 69 -8.97 -0.03 -5.24
N ASP A 70 -9.08 -0.65 -4.06
CA ASP A 70 -9.62 0.08 -2.91
C ASP A 70 -8.63 1.18 -2.55
N VAL A 71 -9.14 2.39 -2.34
CA VAL A 71 -8.32 3.52 -1.90
C VAL A 71 -8.87 4.02 -0.57
N GLN A 72 -8.03 3.95 0.45
CA GLN A 72 -8.29 4.57 1.74
C GLN A 72 -7.40 5.79 1.89
N ARG A 73 -7.97 6.89 2.37
CA ARG A 73 -7.23 8.11 2.67
C ARG A 73 -7.16 8.29 4.17
N ILE A 74 -5.96 8.54 4.67
CA ILE A 74 -5.76 9.04 6.02
C ILE A 74 -5.28 10.48 5.91
N ARG A 75 -6.14 11.39 6.35
CA ARG A 75 -5.91 12.83 6.37
C ARG A 75 -5.48 13.24 7.76
N PHE A 76 -4.32 13.87 7.89
CA PHE A 76 -3.86 14.46 9.15
C PHE A 76 -3.85 15.99 9.07
N SER A 77 -4.04 16.65 10.21
CA SER A 77 -3.72 18.07 10.36
C SER A 77 -2.23 18.30 10.16
N ILE A 78 -1.86 19.40 9.49
CA ILE A 78 -0.46 19.79 9.35
C ILE A 78 0.20 20.03 10.71
N ASP A 79 -0.58 20.42 11.73
CA ASP A 79 -0.09 20.67 13.09
C ASP A 79 0.27 19.38 13.84
N ALA A 80 -0.19 18.22 13.35
CA ALA A 80 0.13 16.91 13.89
C ALA A 80 1.46 16.34 13.36
N LYS A 81 2.18 17.09 12.51
CA LYS A 81 3.43 16.64 11.90
C LYS A 81 4.48 16.26 12.96
N GLY A 82 5.17 15.14 12.72
CA GLY A 82 6.21 14.56 13.58
C GLY A 82 5.67 13.65 14.70
N THR A 83 4.37 13.69 14.96
CA THR A 83 3.72 12.83 15.96
C THR A 83 3.67 11.38 15.49
N SER A 84 3.88 10.47 16.43
CA SER A 84 3.91 9.03 16.19
C SER A 84 2.52 8.40 16.28
N PHE A 85 2.26 7.43 15.41
CA PHE A 85 1.04 6.64 15.37
C PHE A 85 1.30 5.25 14.81
N HIS A 86 0.34 4.36 15.00
CA HIS A 86 0.31 3.04 14.37
C HIS A 86 -0.99 2.86 13.61
N LEU A 87 -0.95 2.02 12.58
CA LEU A 87 -2.11 1.57 11.83
C LEU A 87 -2.50 0.17 12.28
N VAL A 88 -3.81 -0.05 12.35
CA VAL A 88 -4.41 -1.32 12.75
C VAL A 88 -5.32 -1.83 11.63
N SER A 89 -5.26 -3.13 11.36
CA SER A 89 -6.15 -3.86 10.46
C SER A 89 -6.46 -5.24 11.06
N ASP A 90 -7.73 -5.65 11.12
CA ASP A 90 -8.18 -6.90 11.73
C ASP A 90 -7.68 -7.10 13.18
N GLY A 91 -7.52 -6.00 13.93
CA GLY A 91 -6.99 -6.00 15.30
C GLY A 91 -5.47 -6.12 15.41
N ASP A 92 -4.75 -6.36 14.32
CA ASP A 92 -3.29 -6.39 14.28
C ASP A 92 -2.72 -4.99 14.00
N ALA A 93 -1.68 -4.61 14.74
CA ALA A 93 -0.95 -3.37 14.57
C ALA A 93 0.51 -3.67 14.21
N HIS A 94 1.10 -2.85 13.33
CA HIS A 94 2.54 -2.94 13.05
C HIS A 94 3.35 -2.44 14.26
N VAL A 95 4.54 -3.02 14.46
CA VAL A 95 5.39 -2.76 15.64
C VAL A 95 6.08 -1.41 15.62
N ASP A 96 6.52 -0.92 14.45
CA ASP A 96 7.29 0.32 14.35
C ASP A 96 6.39 1.52 14.05
N GLY A 97 6.30 2.50 14.95
CA GLY A 97 5.41 3.65 14.76
C GLY A 97 5.80 4.53 13.58
N LEU A 98 4.81 4.91 12.76
CA LEU A 98 4.95 5.89 11.69
C LEU A 98 4.86 7.32 12.26
N LYS A 99 5.41 8.29 11.53
CA LYS A 99 5.39 9.71 11.88
C LYS A 99 4.66 10.53 10.84
N VAL A 100 3.69 11.32 11.27
CA VAL A 100 2.89 12.19 10.40
C VAL A 100 3.82 13.16 9.66
N GLY A 101 3.76 13.19 8.34
CA GLY A 101 4.54 14.10 7.49
C GLY A 101 6.05 13.84 7.43
N GLU A 102 6.56 12.81 8.10
CA GLU A 102 8.01 12.53 8.19
C GLU A 102 8.38 11.13 7.73
N SER A 103 7.54 10.12 7.99
CA SER A 103 7.73 8.79 7.42
C SER A 103 7.53 8.80 5.91
N THR A 104 8.41 8.12 5.20
CA THR A 104 8.44 7.95 3.75
C THR A 104 7.36 6.98 3.27
N SER A 105 7.03 7.03 1.98
CA SER A 105 6.09 6.06 1.38
C SER A 105 6.57 4.61 1.45
N GLY A 106 7.89 4.39 1.46
CA GLY A 106 8.48 3.07 1.67
C GLY A 106 8.22 2.55 3.08
N GLU A 107 8.48 3.36 4.11
CA GLU A 107 8.18 2.98 5.50
C GLU A 107 6.69 2.74 5.74
N TRP A 108 5.82 3.54 5.11
CA TRP A 108 4.38 3.32 5.12
C TRP A 108 3.99 1.99 4.47
N LYS A 109 4.56 1.67 3.30
CA LYS A 109 4.34 0.40 2.60
C LYS A 109 4.81 -0.77 3.46
N ASP A 110 6.04 -0.74 3.97
CA ASP A 110 6.59 -1.80 4.81
C ASP A 110 5.75 -2.04 6.08
N ALA A 111 5.30 -0.97 6.74
CA ALA A 111 4.45 -1.06 7.92
C ALA A 111 3.09 -1.71 7.59
N LEU A 112 2.43 -1.27 6.51
CA LEU A 112 1.15 -1.82 6.08
C LEU A 112 1.27 -3.27 5.60
N GLU A 113 2.30 -3.62 4.84
CA GLU A 113 2.54 -4.98 4.33
C GLU A 113 2.96 -5.97 5.42
N SER A 114 3.42 -5.47 6.58
CA SER A 114 3.65 -6.31 7.76
C SER A 114 2.35 -6.84 8.40
N LEU A 115 1.20 -6.23 8.08
CA LEU A 115 -0.10 -6.65 8.58
C LEU A 115 -0.65 -7.81 7.73
N PRO A 116 -1.09 -8.93 8.33
CA PRO A 116 -1.48 -10.14 7.59
C PRO A 116 -2.59 -9.93 6.54
N SER A 117 -3.51 -8.99 6.78
CA SER A 117 -4.70 -8.78 5.95
C SER A 117 -4.55 -7.73 4.84
N ILE A 118 -3.40 -7.05 4.71
CA ILE A 118 -3.26 -5.90 3.81
C ILE A 118 -2.73 -6.27 2.42
N GLY A 119 -1.78 -7.20 2.33
CA GLY A 119 -1.10 -7.53 1.07
C GLY A 119 -0.34 -6.34 0.48
N ASN A 120 0.03 -6.37 -0.80
CA ASN A 120 0.79 -5.27 -1.41
C ASN A 120 -0.05 -3.98 -1.50
N VAL A 121 0.56 -2.87 -1.11
CA VAL A 121 -0.02 -1.51 -1.20
C VAL A 121 0.91 -0.52 -1.90
N SER A 122 0.31 0.55 -2.43
CA SER A 122 1.00 1.78 -2.78
C SER A 122 0.52 2.92 -1.89
N VAL A 123 1.43 3.79 -1.46
CA VAL A 123 1.11 4.95 -0.63
C VAL A 123 1.62 6.21 -1.30
N ASN A 124 0.70 7.14 -1.57
CA ASN A 124 0.99 8.46 -2.12
C ASN A 124 0.72 9.53 -1.07
N GLN A 125 1.71 10.37 -0.79
CA GLN A 125 1.56 11.50 0.14
C GLN A 125 1.32 12.79 -0.63
N VAL A 126 0.31 13.55 -0.21
CA VAL A 126 -0.02 14.88 -0.73
C VAL A 126 -0.04 15.88 0.42
N ILE A 127 0.84 16.89 0.37
CA ILE A 127 0.88 17.96 1.36
C ILE A 127 0.01 19.11 0.86
N GLY A 128 -1.11 19.33 1.52
CA GLY A 128 -2.05 20.41 1.23
C GLY A 128 -1.85 21.63 2.11
N ILE A 129 -2.76 22.59 2.00
CA ILE A 129 -2.83 23.72 2.93
C ILE A 129 -3.57 23.26 4.18
N GLY A 130 -2.86 23.15 5.31
CA GLY A 130 -3.44 22.78 6.60
C GLY A 130 -3.59 21.28 6.84
N ASN A 131 -3.28 20.43 5.85
CA ASN A 131 -3.37 18.97 5.98
C ASN A 131 -2.26 18.24 5.24
N ILE A 132 -2.09 16.97 5.61
CA ILE A 132 -1.28 15.98 4.90
C ILE A 132 -2.19 14.78 4.62
N ASP A 133 -2.41 14.49 3.36
CA ASP A 133 -3.19 13.33 2.91
C ASP A 133 -2.26 12.19 2.53
N TYR A 134 -2.59 10.99 3.00
CA TYR A 134 -1.99 9.73 2.57
C TYR A 134 -3.04 8.91 1.85
N ASP A 135 -2.85 8.66 0.56
CA ASP A 135 -3.68 7.79 -0.26
C ASP A 135 -3.06 6.41 -0.30
N ILE A 136 -3.70 5.44 0.36
CA ILE A 136 -3.32 4.03 0.42
C ILE A 136 -4.14 3.28 -0.63
N THR A 137 -3.48 2.74 -1.64
CA THR A 137 -4.09 1.94 -2.70
C THR A 137 -3.76 0.47 -2.47
N PHE A 138 -4.79 -0.37 -2.31
CA PHE A 138 -4.64 -1.80 -2.07
C PHE A 138 -4.52 -2.57 -3.38
N LEU A 139 -3.32 -3.11 -3.65
CA LEU A 139 -2.98 -3.72 -4.94
C LEU A 139 -3.23 -5.24 -4.98
N SER A 140 -3.13 -5.93 -3.84
CA SER A 140 -3.33 -7.39 -3.74
C SER A 140 -4.70 -7.81 -3.23
N ASN A 141 -5.38 -6.92 -2.51
CA ASN A 141 -6.68 -7.18 -1.90
C ASN A 141 -7.65 -6.14 -2.46
N VAL A 142 -8.53 -6.57 -3.36
CA VAL A 142 -9.56 -5.71 -3.93
C VAL A 142 -10.89 -5.95 -3.25
N SER A 143 -11.65 -4.86 -3.13
CA SER A 143 -12.85 -4.63 -2.31
C SER A 143 -13.74 -5.84 -1.95
N PRO A 144 -14.22 -5.93 -0.68
CA PRO A 144 -14.04 -4.95 0.39
C PRO A 144 -12.78 -5.22 1.22
N VAL A 145 -11.91 -4.21 1.29
CA VAL A 145 -10.79 -4.19 2.25
C VAL A 145 -11.30 -3.62 3.56
N GLU A 146 -10.83 -4.18 4.68
CA GLU A 146 -11.13 -3.65 6.00
C GLU A 146 -10.60 -2.22 6.14
N VAL A 147 -11.36 -1.37 6.84
CA VAL A 147 -10.96 0.02 7.04
C VAL A 147 -9.85 0.09 8.08
N LEU A 148 -8.75 0.75 7.71
CA LEU A 148 -7.64 1.00 8.61
C LEU A 148 -8.07 1.85 9.80
N ALA A 149 -7.60 1.52 11.00
CA ALA A 149 -7.73 2.38 12.17
C ALA A 149 -6.38 3.00 12.53
N VAL A 150 -6.41 4.24 13.03
CA VAL A 150 -5.25 4.93 13.59
C VAL A 150 -5.27 4.75 15.10
N THR A 151 -4.18 4.24 15.67
CA THR A 151 -3.97 4.16 17.12
C THR A 151 -2.74 4.95 17.54
N THR A 152 -2.86 5.65 18.65
CA THR A 152 -1.88 6.62 19.14
C THR A 152 -2.30 7.11 20.52
N ILE A 153 -1.32 7.59 21.30
CA ILE A 153 -1.57 8.31 22.55
C ILE A 153 -1.42 9.82 22.40
N ASP A 154 -0.76 10.27 21.32
CA ASP A 154 -0.32 11.66 21.14
C ASP A 154 -1.08 12.40 20.02
N LEU A 155 -1.94 11.73 19.25
CA LEU A 155 -2.87 12.38 18.33
C LEU A 155 -4.28 12.46 18.92
N SER A 156 -4.88 13.65 18.83
CA SER A 156 -6.30 13.81 19.13
C SER A 156 -7.17 13.27 18.00
N HIS A 157 -8.40 12.86 18.32
CA HIS A 157 -9.39 12.49 17.31
C HIS A 157 -9.73 13.63 16.34
N GLU A 158 -9.50 14.89 16.74
CA GLU A 158 -9.71 16.08 15.90
C GLU A 158 -8.52 16.37 14.96
N SER A 159 -7.43 15.61 15.06
CA SER A 159 -6.21 15.81 14.27
C SER A 159 -6.11 14.90 13.05
N PHE A 160 -7.02 13.94 12.88
CA PHE A 160 -7.02 13.05 11.73
C PHE A 160 -8.43 12.64 11.28
N CYS A 161 -8.50 12.07 10.09
CA CYS A 161 -9.70 11.49 9.50
C CYS A 161 -9.32 10.32 8.60
N VAL A 162 -9.95 9.17 8.82
CA VAL A 162 -9.85 8.01 7.92
C VAL A 162 -11.07 7.97 7.02
N CYS A 163 -10.81 7.93 5.72
CA CYS A 163 -11.79 7.92 4.64
C CYS A 163 -11.63 6.64 3.83
N ALA A 164 -12.68 5.83 3.79
CA ALA A 164 -12.72 4.60 3.00
C ALA A 164 -14.13 4.38 2.46
N GLN A 165 -14.28 3.41 1.54
CA GLN A 165 -15.59 2.94 1.07
C GLN A 165 -16.51 4.05 0.53
N SER A 166 -15.92 5.09 -0.06
CA SER A 166 -16.63 6.28 -0.57
C SER A 166 -17.46 7.04 0.49
N SER A 167 -17.12 6.92 1.78
CA SER A 167 -17.77 7.67 2.85
C SER A 167 -17.57 9.18 2.69
N SER A 168 -18.60 9.98 2.97
CA SER A 168 -18.53 11.44 3.03
C SER A 168 -18.15 11.98 4.42
N THR A 169 -18.06 11.10 5.42
CA THR A 169 -17.67 11.44 6.79
C THR A 169 -16.50 10.58 7.24
N CYS A 170 -15.70 11.07 8.17
CA CYS A 170 -14.63 10.28 8.78
C CYS A 170 -15.21 8.99 9.37
N ILE A 171 -14.62 7.85 9.00
CA ILE A 171 -14.92 6.56 9.63
C ILE A 171 -14.22 6.50 11.00
N HIS A 172 -13.00 7.03 11.05
CA HIS A 172 -12.26 7.29 12.30
C HIS A 172 -11.73 8.72 12.33
N GLY A 173 -11.70 9.34 13.51
CA GLY A 173 -11.35 10.74 13.69
C GLY A 173 -12.46 11.70 13.26
N THR A 174 -12.17 13.00 13.23
CA THR A 174 -13.13 14.06 12.88
C THR A 174 -12.54 15.20 12.03
N PHE A 175 -11.25 15.15 11.69
CA PHE A 175 -10.57 16.27 11.04
C PHE A 175 -10.95 16.46 9.57
N MET A 176 -11.51 17.61 9.22
CA MET A 176 -11.82 18.05 7.84
C MET A 176 -12.75 17.13 7.01
N GLY A 177 -13.18 15.97 7.51
CA GLY A 177 -14.09 15.08 6.79
C GLY A 177 -13.47 14.40 5.58
N CYS A 178 -14.31 13.61 4.89
CA CYS A 178 -13.95 12.94 3.65
C CYS A 178 -14.53 13.69 2.46
N ASP A 179 -13.74 13.83 1.39
CA ASP A 179 -14.24 14.40 0.14
C ASP A 179 -15.13 13.36 -0.56
N ALA A 180 -16.25 13.80 -1.15
CA ALA A 180 -17.26 12.94 -1.78
C ALA A 180 -16.76 12.12 -3.00
N VAL A 181 -15.48 12.25 -3.36
CA VAL A 181 -14.85 11.54 -4.47
C VAL A 181 -13.50 11.02 -4.01
N MET A 182 -13.52 10.06 -3.10
CA MET A 182 -12.49 9.01 -3.11
C MET A 182 -12.80 8.16 -4.34
N SER A 183 -12.41 8.67 -5.52
CA SER A 183 -12.63 7.97 -6.78
C SER A 183 -11.91 6.65 -6.69
N LYS A 184 -12.71 5.58 -6.80
CA LYS A 184 -12.21 4.28 -7.19
C LYS A 184 -11.42 4.47 -8.49
N LEU A 185 -10.17 4.03 -8.50
CA LEU A 185 -9.26 4.11 -9.65
C LEU A 185 -9.14 2.75 -10.30
#